data_AF-A0A528D6X4-F1
#
_entry.id   AF-A0A528D6X4-F1
#
_cell.length_a   1.000
_cell.length_b   1.000
_cell.length_c   1.000
_cell.angle_alpha   90.00
_cell.angle_beta   90.00
_cell.angle_gamma   90.00
#
_symmetry.space_group_name_H-M   'P 1'
#
loop_
_entity.id
_entity.type
_entity.pdbx_description
1 polymer ?
#
loop_
_entity_poly.entity_id
_entity_poly.type
_entity_poly.pdbx_seq_one_letter_code
_entity_poly.pdbx_strand_id
1 'polypeptide(L)'
;MQAFLHQLLVFAAIAGGLVMLNVGQTWLDQMIRLKLREALTLDLIGEWMRPARAFRLANAGAIGVNPDQRLQQDAGHLSDLSTGLGIGLLQSFILLVSFVGVLWSLSSGFVFHIGGYSLAIPGYMVWAAILYAGTASWLSWLVGRPLIRFNSDRYTREAELRSSVVRVNENVDAIALAHGEADARRRLELDLGTVLDAMRRIYSAQIN
;
A
#
# COMPACT_ATOMS: atom_id res chain seq x y z
N MET A 1 36.34 5.77 32.40
CA MET A 1 35.18 5.06 32.99
C MET A 1 33.96 5.97 33.20
N GLN A 2 34.09 7.12 33.87
CA GLN A 2 32.95 8.01 34.16
C GLN A 2 32.28 8.63 32.91
N ALA A 3 33.05 9.08 31.92
CA ALA A 3 32.50 9.60 30.66
C ALA A 3 31.69 8.53 29.89
N PHE A 4 32.14 7.27 29.94
CA PHE A 4 31.42 6.15 29.35
C PHE A 4 30.09 5.89 30.07
N LEU A 5 30.08 5.86 31.41
CA LEU A 5 28.85 5.71 32.20
C LEU A 5 27.87 6.87 31.97
N HIS A 6 28.36 8.09 31.82
CA HIS A 6 27.52 9.25 31.50
C HIS A 6 26.87 9.13 30.11
N GLN A 7 27.66 8.78 29.08
CA GLN A 7 27.14 8.53 27.73
C GLN A 7 26.15 7.36 27.69
N LEU A 8 26.41 6.30 28.47
CA LEU A 8 25.49 5.17 28.64
C LEU A 8 24.14 5.60 29.23
N LEU A 9 24.17 6.49 30.23
CA LEU A 9 22.95 7.02 30.85
C LEU A 9 22.18 7.94 29.89
N VAL A 10 22.87 8.82 29.16
CA VAL A 10 22.26 9.67 28.13
C VAL A 10 21.61 8.81 27.04
N PHE A 11 22.31 7.78 26.57
CA PHE A 11 21.77 6.83 25.61
C PHE A 11 20.52 6.13 26.14
N ALA A 12 20.57 5.61 27.38
CA ALA A 12 19.42 4.95 28.01
C ALA A 12 18.22 5.89 28.15
N ALA A 13 18.45 7.17 28.48
CA ALA A 13 17.38 8.16 28.56
C ALA A 13 16.76 8.46 27.19
N ILE A 14 17.58 8.64 26.15
CA ILE A 14 17.10 8.87 24.78
C ILE A 14 16.34 7.63 24.27
N ALA A 15 16.91 6.44 24.43
CA ALA A 15 16.30 5.19 24.01
C ALA A 15 14.97 4.94 24.74
N GLY A 16 14.94 5.12 26.06
CA GLY A 16 13.72 5.00 26.86
C GLY A 16 12.64 5.99 26.43
N GLY A 17 13.01 7.26 26.20
CA GLY A 17 12.09 8.27 25.67
C GLY A 17 11.56 7.90 24.29
N LEU A 18 12.41 7.41 23.39
CA LEU A 18 12.02 7.00 22.04
C LEU A 18 11.07 5.80 22.05
N VAL A 19 11.29 4.84 22.95
CA VAL A 19 10.40 3.69 23.14
C VAL A 19 9.02 4.16 23.63
N MET A 20 8.98 5.03 24.64
CA MET A 20 7.72 5.58 25.16
C MET A 20 6.94 6.35 24.07
N LEU A 21 7.64 7.15 23.26
CA LEU A 21 7.05 7.85 22.13
C LEU A 21 6.53 6.88 21.06
N ASN A 22 7.28 5.83 20.73
CA ASN A 22 6.84 4.82 19.76
C ASN A 22 5.59 4.07 20.22
N VAL A 23 5.55 3.68 21.50
CA VAL A 23 4.38 3.03 22.09
C VAL A 23 3.19 3.99 22.07
N GLY A 24 3.38 5.25 22.45
CA GLY A 24 2.35 6.28 22.37
C GLY A 24 1.84 6.52 20.95
N GLN A 25 2.74 6.61 19.97
CA GLN A 25 2.39 6.75 18.56
C GLN A 25 1.58 5.55 18.05
N THR A 26 2.01 4.33 18.38
CA THR A 26 1.32 3.09 17.99
C THR A 26 -0.08 3.04 18.60
N TRP A 27 -0.20 3.41 19.88
CA TRP A 27 -1.50 3.45 20.56
C TRP A 27 -2.43 4.50 19.95
N LEU A 28 -1.92 5.68 19.61
CA LEU A 28 -2.69 6.73 18.94
C LEU A 28 -3.18 6.28 17.55
N ASP A 29 -2.32 5.66 16.75
CA ASP A 29 -2.69 5.12 15.43
C ASP A 29 -3.83 4.09 15.56
N GLN A 30 -3.68 3.13 16.46
CA GLN A 30 -4.70 2.12 16.74
C GLN A 30 -6.02 2.75 17.22
N MET A 31 -5.96 3.75 18.10
CA MET A 31 -7.14 4.42 18.63
C MET A 31 -7.88 5.22 17.54
N ILE A 32 -7.16 5.95 16.69
CA ILE A 32 -7.75 6.69 15.57
C ILE A 32 -8.43 5.73 14.60
N ARG A 33 -7.77 4.63 14.26
CA ARG A 33 -8.32 3.59 13.37
C ARG A 33 -9.60 2.97 13.93
N LEU A 34 -9.61 2.67 15.23
CA LEU A 34 -10.76 2.13 15.93
C LEU A 34 -11.92 3.14 15.95
N LYS A 35 -11.66 4.40 16.31
CA LYS A 35 -12.69 5.46 16.39
C LYS A 35 -13.27 5.81 15.04
N LEU A 36 -12.44 5.86 13.99
CA LEU A 36 -12.91 6.10 12.63
C LEU A 36 -13.79 4.94 12.14
N ARG A 37 -13.37 3.69 12.41
CA ARG A 37 -14.16 2.50 12.07
C ARG A 37 -15.50 2.49 12.79
N GLU A 38 -15.50 2.80 14.09
CA GLU A 38 -16.71 2.92 14.90
C GLU A 38 -17.66 3.97 14.29
N ALA A 39 -17.16 5.18 14.03
CA ALA A 39 -17.95 6.27 13.46
C ALA A 39 -18.54 5.92 12.09
N LEU A 40 -17.73 5.41 11.17
CA LEU A 40 -18.18 5.01 9.83
C LEU A 40 -19.20 3.87 9.87
N THR A 41 -18.98 2.87 10.74
CA THR A 41 -19.90 1.74 10.85
C THR A 41 -21.24 2.18 11.43
N LEU A 42 -21.24 3.01 12.47
CA LEU A 42 -22.46 3.54 13.07
C LEU A 42 -23.25 4.43 12.10
N ASP A 43 -22.55 5.29 11.34
CA ASP A 43 -23.17 6.13 10.31
C ASP A 43 -23.82 5.28 9.22
N LEU A 44 -23.12 4.25 8.74
CA LEU A 44 -23.62 3.37 7.69
C LEU A 44 -24.79 2.49 8.17
N ILE A 45 -24.77 2.02 9.43
CA ILE A 45 -25.92 1.36 10.07
C ILE A 45 -27.12 2.33 10.14
N GLY A 46 -26.90 3.58 10.53
CA GLY A 46 -27.93 4.61 10.56
C GLY A 46 -28.55 4.85 9.18
N GLU A 47 -27.72 4.93 8.14
CA GLU A 47 -28.17 5.12 6.76
C GLU A 47 -28.96 3.91 6.24
N TRP A 48 -28.55 2.70 6.64
CA TRP A 48 -29.20 1.44 6.28
C TRP A 48 -30.57 1.26 6.94
N MET A 49 -30.72 1.70 8.19
CA MET A 49 -31.97 1.62 8.97
C MET A 49 -32.98 2.73 8.69
N ARG A 50 -32.69 3.63 7.74
CA ARG A 50 -33.70 4.59 7.27
C ARG A 50 -34.88 3.89 6.57
N PRO A 51 -36.11 4.44 6.66
CA PRO A 51 -37.31 3.76 6.18
C PRO A 51 -37.23 3.23 4.75
N ALA A 52 -37.55 1.95 4.60
CA ALA A 52 -37.56 1.19 3.34
C ALA A 52 -36.22 1.12 2.58
N ARG A 53 -35.08 1.57 3.14
CA ARG A 53 -33.78 1.49 2.44
C ARG A 53 -33.22 0.10 2.34
N ALA A 54 -33.18 -0.64 3.45
CA ALA A 54 -32.74 -2.03 3.45
C ALA A 54 -33.55 -2.88 2.45
N PHE A 55 -34.86 -2.67 2.40
CA PHE A 55 -35.75 -3.33 1.44
C PHE A 55 -35.47 -2.92 -0.01
N ARG A 56 -35.30 -1.62 -0.29
CA ARG A 56 -34.93 -1.15 -1.65
C ARG A 56 -33.59 -1.72 -2.10
N LEU A 57 -32.62 -1.81 -1.18
CA LEU A 57 -31.29 -2.34 -1.48
C LEU A 57 -31.33 -3.84 -1.77
N ALA A 58 -32.08 -4.63 -0.98
CA ALA A 58 -32.26 -6.06 -1.24
C ALA A 58 -32.91 -6.34 -2.61
N ASN A 59 -33.75 -5.41 -3.09
CA ASN A 59 -34.40 -5.50 -4.40
C ASN A 59 -33.62 -4.80 -5.54
N ALA A 60 -32.42 -4.26 -5.29
CA ALA A 60 -31.63 -3.51 -6.27
C ALA A 60 -30.75 -4.41 -7.19
N GLY A 61 -31.07 -5.70 -7.30
CA GLY A 61 -30.34 -6.65 -8.13
C GLY A 61 -28.90 -6.89 -7.63
N ALA A 62 -27.93 -6.92 -8.55
CA ALA A 62 -26.53 -7.26 -8.24
C ALA A 62 -25.85 -6.33 -7.20
N ILE A 63 -26.32 -5.08 -7.06
CA ILE A 63 -25.77 -4.10 -6.11
C ILE A 63 -26.15 -4.45 -4.66
N GLY A 64 -27.28 -5.15 -4.48
CA GLY A 64 -27.82 -5.54 -3.19
C GLY A 64 -27.36 -6.90 -2.67
N VAL A 65 -26.43 -7.57 -3.36
CA VAL A 65 -25.91 -8.87 -2.96
C VAL A 65 -24.98 -8.72 -1.74
N ASN A 66 -25.24 -9.50 -0.68
CA ASN A 66 -24.48 -9.55 0.58
C ASN A 66 -24.18 -8.16 1.20
N PRO A 67 -25.22 -7.35 1.46
CA PRO A 67 -25.04 -5.98 1.94
C PRO A 67 -24.42 -5.94 3.35
N ASP A 68 -24.66 -6.98 4.16
CA ASP A 68 -24.06 -7.21 5.47
C ASP A 68 -22.55 -7.44 5.40
N GLN A 69 -22.09 -8.25 4.44
CA GLN A 69 -20.67 -8.50 4.22
C GLN A 69 -19.97 -7.22 3.77
N ARG A 70 -20.58 -6.47 2.84
CA ARG A 70 -20.05 -5.20 2.34
C ARG A 70 -20.00 -4.14 3.43
N LEU A 71 -21.05 -4.02 4.24
CA LEU A 71 -21.10 -3.12 5.39
C LEU A 71 -19.90 -3.32 6.32
N GLN A 72 -19.56 -4.58 6.62
CA GLN A 72 -18.46 -4.88 7.54
C GLN A 72 -17.08 -4.79 6.88
N GLN A 73 -16.91 -5.36 5.68
CA GLN A 73 -15.63 -5.44 4.99
C GLN A 73 -15.23 -4.11 4.38
N ASP A 74 -16.14 -3.44 3.67
CA ASP A 74 -15.83 -2.18 2.98
C ASP A 74 -15.63 -1.04 3.99
N ALA A 75 -16.44 -0.96 5.06
CA ALA A 75 -16.25 0.06 6.09
C ALA A 75 -14.94 -0.14 6.87
N GLY A 76 -14.59 -1.39 7.18
CA GLY A 76 -13.29 -1.73 7.78
C GLY A 76 -12.14 -1.31 6.87
N HIS A 77 -12.18 -1.74 5.61
CA HIS A 77 -11.14 -1.44 4.63
C HIS A 77 -10.99 0.07 4.36
N LEU A 78 -12.10 0.82 4.27
CA LEU A 78 -12.08 2.26 4.09
C LEU A 78 -11.47 2.98 5.29
N SER A 79 -11.85 2.60 6.51
CA SER A 79 -11.26 3.15 7.74
C SER A 79 -9.75 2.89 7.79
N ASP A 80 -9.37 1.66 7.44
CA ASP A 80 -8.00 1.20 7.50
C ASP A 80 -7.08 1.92 6.52
N LEU A 81 -7.55 2.10 5.27
CA LEU A 81 -6.85 2.86 4.24
C LEU A 81 -6.79 4.34 4.59
N SER A 82 -7.90 4.95 5.00
CA SER A 82 -7.98 6.38 5.29
C SER A 82 -7.08 6.76 6.45
N THR A 83 -7.10 5.99 7.53
CA THR A 83 -6.24 6.21 8.70
C THR A 83 -4.78 6.01 8.34
N GLY A 84 -4.45 4.92 7.65
CA GLY A 84 -3.07 4.62 7.25
C GLY A 84 -2.48 5.69 6.32
N LEU A 85 -3.25 6.13 5.31
CA LEU A 85 -2.83 7.19 4.40
C LEU A 85 -2.69 8.54 5.12
N GLY A 86 -3.67 8.90 5.97
CA GLY A 86 -3.66 10.17 6.69
C GLY A 86 -2.47 10.29 7.66
N ILE A 87 -2.26 9.26 8.48
CA ILE A 87 -1.14 9.23 9.44
C ILE A 87 0.19 9.14 8.72
N GLY A 88 0.29 8.28 7.69
CA GLY A 88 1.51 8.16 6.88
C GLY A 88 1.89 9.47 6.17
N LEU A 89 0.92 10.21 5.66
CA LEU A 89 1.13 11.53 5.05
C LEU A 89 1.64 12.53 6.09
N LEU A 90 1.01 12.59 7.27
CA LEU A 90 1.44 13.47 8.35
C LEU A 90 2.88 13.16 8.80
N GLN A 91 3.19 11.87 9.01
CA GLN A 91 4.53 11.43 9.39
C GLN A 91 5.56 11.80 8.33
N SER A 92 5.25 11.55 7.06
CA SER A 92 6.13 11.88 5.93
C SER A 92 6.37 13.39 5.82
N PHE A 93 5.34 14.19 6.06
CA PHE A 93 5.44 15.64 6.06
C PHE A 93 6.33 16.16 7.21
N ILE A 94 6.12 15.66 8.43
CA ILE A 94 6.96 16.02 9.59
C ILE A 94 8.42 15.65 9.30
N LEU A 95 8.66 14.42 8.82
CA LEU A 95 10.00 13.96 8.47
C LEU A 95 10.65 14.85 7.41
N LEU A 96 9.91 15.21 6.35
CA LEU A 96 10.38 16.11 5.30
C LEU A 96 10.80 17.46 5.87
N VAL A 97 9.94 18.10 6.68
CA VAL A 97 10.22 19.40 7.29
C VAL A 97 11.43 19.32 8.22
N SER A 98 11.52 18.28 9.06
CA SER A 98 12.66 18.05 9.94
C SER A 98 13.95 17.86 9.15
N PHE A 99 13.94 17.05 8.09
CA PHE A 99 15.12 16.77 7.29
C PHE A 99 15.59 18.00 6.51
N VAL A 100 14.65 18.76 5.91
CA VAL A 100 14.96 20.05 5.27
C VAL A 100 15.59 21.01 6.28
N GLY A 101 15.05 21.11 7.50
CA GLY A 101 15.62 21.94 8.55
C GLY A 101 17.05 21.55 8.94
N VAL A 102 17.32 20.24 9.09
CA VAL A 102 18.66 19.71 9.37
C VAL A 102 19.63 20.03 8.23
N LEU A 103 19.24 19.76 6.97
CA LEU A 103 20.05 20.06 5.80
C LEU A 103 20.32 21.56 5.65
N TRP A 104 19.33 22.40 5.97
CA TRP A 104 19.50 23.86 5.91
C TRP A 104 20.53 24.35 6.95
N SER A 105 20.44 23.84 8.18
CA SER A 105 21.39 24.14 9.26
C SER A 105 22.82 23.72 8.88
N LEU A 106 22.99 22.48 8.42
CA LEU A 106 24.29 21.95 7.99
C LEU A 106 24.84 22.66 6.75
N SER A 107 23.98 23.05 5.81
CA SER A 107 24.38 23.74 4.58
C SER A 107 24.96 25.13 4.83
N SER A 108 24.58 25.80 5.91
CA SER A 108 25.08 27.15 6.24
C SER A 108 26.57 27.18 6.56
N GLY A 109 27.12 26.06 7.04
CA GLY A 109 28.54 25.93 7.37
C GLY A 109 29.44 25.54 6.19
N PHE A 110 28.88 25.28 5.01
CA PHE A 110 29.63 24.79 3.85
C PHE A 110 29.79 25.88 2.78
N VAL A 111 31.03 26.33 2.59
CA VAL A 111 31.39 27.28 1.54
C VAL A 111 32.14 26.52 0.45
N PHE A 112 31.60 26.50 -0.78
CA PHE A 112 32.31 25.92 -1.91
C PHE A 112 33.45 26.85 -2.34
N HIS A 113 34.66 26.32 -2.36
CA HIS A 113 35.83 27.02 -2.87
C HIS A 113 36.13 26.48 -4.26
N ILE A 114 35.74 27.21 -5.31
CA ILE A 114 35.99 26.82 -6.71
C ILE A 114 36.80 27.94 -7.37
N GLY A 115 38.01 27.61 -7.83
CA GLY A 115 38.85 28.54 -8.61
C GLY A 115 39.22 29.84 -7.88
N GLY A 116 39.35 29.83 -6.55
CA GLY A 116 39.68 31.01 -5.75
C GLY A 116 38.48 31.87 -5.32
N TYR A 117 37.26 31.54 -5.78
CA TYR A 117 36.03 32.19 -5.35
C TYR A 117 35.29 31.32 -4.33
N SER A 118 34.89 31.94 -3.21
CA SER A 118 34.05 31.33 -2.19
C SER A 118 32.57 31.53 -2.55
N LEU A 119 31.95 30.52 -3.15
CA LEU A 119 30.53 30.53 -3.47
C LEU A 119 29.77 29.78 -2.37
N ALA A 120 29.10 30.53 -1.49
CA ALA A 120 28.15 29.96 -0.56
C ALA A 120 26.77 29.93 -1.24
N ILE A 121 26.26 28.73 -1.54
CA ILE A 121 24.88 28.54 -1.97
C ILE A 121 24.05 28.20 -0.73
N PRO A 122 23.19 29.11 -0.23
CA PRO A 122 22.34 28.81 0.92
C PRO A 122 21.45 27.60 0.63
N GLY A 123 21.46 26.62 1.52
CA GLY A 123 20.61 25.42 1.39
C GLY A 123 20.99 24.50 0.22
N TYR A 124 22.23 24.51 -0.29
CA TYR A 124 22.63 23.69 -1.43
C TYR A 124 22.31 22.20 -1.23
N MET A 125 22.44 21.69 0.00
CA MET A 125 22.16 20.28 0.31
C MET A 125 20.67 19.94 0.08
N VAL A 126 19.77 20.90 0.32
CA VAL A 126 18.33 20.71 0.06
C VAL A 126 18.08 20.61 -1.43
N TRP A 127 18.68 21.50 -2.23
CA TRP A 127 18.56 21.45 -3.69
C TRP A 127 19.17 20.17 -4.28
N ALA A 128 20.33 19.75 -3.78
CA ALA A 128 20.97 18.50 -4.18
C ALA A 128 20.10 17.29 -3.82
N ALA A 129 19.50 17.28 -2.61
CA ALA A 129 18.58 16.23 -2.20
C ALA A 129 17.32 16.17 -3.07
N ILE A 130 16.74 17.33 -3.43
CA ILE A 130 15.59 17.41 -4.35
C ILE A 130 15.96 16.85 -5.72
N LEU A 131 17.12 17.24 -6.29
CA LEU A 131 17.58 16.75 -7.58
C LEU A 131 17.82 15.23 -7.54
N TYR A 132 18.48 14.75 -6.50
CA TYR A 132 18.71 13.32 -6.27
C TYR A 132 17.40 12.54 -6.14
N ALA A 133 16.47 13.01 -5.31
CA ALA A 133 15.17 12.37 -5.11
C ALA A 133 14.33 12.39 -6.40
N GLY A 134 14.36 13.50 -7.16
CA GLY A 134 13.66 13.63 -8.43
C GLY A 134 14.20 12.69 -9.50
N THR A 135 15.53 12.59 -9.64
CA THR A 135 16.18 11.66 -10.57
C THR A 135 15.95 10.20 -10.19
N ALA A 136 16.07 9.86 -8.90
CA ALA A 136 15.76 8.52 -8.39
C ALA A 136 14.27 8.15 -8.60
N SER A 137 13.35 9.09 -8.37
CA SER A 137 11.91 8.90 -8.59
C SER A 137 11.60 8.71 -10.07
N TRP A 138 12.24 9.49 -10.94
CA TRP A 138 12.10 9.36 -12.39
C TRP A 138 12.60 8.01 -12.90
N LEU A 139 13.79 7.57 -12.46
CA LEU A 139 14.33 6.25 -12.79
C LEU A 139 13.42 5.12 -12.28
N SER A 140 12.95 5.23 -11.04
CA SER A 140 11.99 4.28 -10.44
C SER A 140 10.69 4.20 -11.24
N TRP A 141 10.17 5.34 -11.71
CA TRP A 141 8.97 5.38 -12.55
C TRP A 141 9.20 4.74 -13.92
N LEU A 142 10.34 5.00 -14.56
CA LEU A 142 10.70 4.39 -15.85
C LEU A 142 10.75 2.86 -15.77
N VAL A 143 11.38 2.33 -14.71
CA VAL A 143 11.46 0.88 -14.47
C VAL A 143 10.11 0.30 -14.06
N GLY A 144 9.32 1.03 -13.25
CA GLY A 144 8.04 0.57 -12.72
C GLY A 144 6.88 0.57 -13.72
N ARG A 145 6.86 1.51 -14.67
CA ARG A 145 5.77 1.69 -15.66
C ARG A 145 5.42 0.42 -16.44
N PRO A 146 6.36 -0.37 -17.01
CA PRO A 146 6.00 -1.61 -17.72
C PRO A 146 5.38 -2.68 -16.81
N LEU A 147 5.73 -2.73 -15.51
CA LEU A 147 5.17 -3.73 -14.59
C LEU A 147 3.65 -3.59 -14.43
N ILE A 148 3.09 -2.39 -14.58
CA ILE A 148 1.64 -2.17 -14.54
C ILE A 148 0.95 -3.00 -15.63
N ARG A 149 1.49 -2.98 -16.85
CA ARG A 149 0.94 -3.74 -17.97
C ARG A 149 1.09 -5.24 -17.75
N PHE A 150 2.23 -5.70 -17.24
CA PHE A 150 2.44 -7.12 -16.95
C PHE A 150 1.52 -7.63 -15.83
N ASN A 151 1.32 -6.85 -14.77
CA ASN A 151 0.37 -7.19 -13.71
C ASN A 151 -1.06 -7.24 -14.26
N SER A 152 -1.45 -6.29 -15.10
CA SER A 152 -2.77 -6.29 -15.74
C SER A 152 -2.99 -7.54 -16.61
N ASP A 153 -1.98 -7.95 -17.39
CA ASP A 153 -2.03 -9.20 -18.16
C ASP A 153 -2.19 -10.40 -17.23
N ARG A 154 -1.37 -10.49 -16.16
CA ARG A 154 -1.49 -11.57 -15.15
C ARG A 154 -2.90 -11.63 -14.55
N TYR A 155 -3.47 -10.51 -14.11
CA TYR A 155 -4.81 -10.49 -13.53
C TYR A 155 -5.89 -10.92 -14.53
N THR A 156 -5.73 -10.57 -15.81
CA THR A 156 -6.64 -11.02 -16.87
C THR A 156 -6.57 -12.53 -17.04
N ARG A 157 -5.37 -13.12 -17.09
CA ARG A 157 -5.18 -14.58 -17.17
C ARG A 157 -5.70 -15.32 -15.93
N GLU A 158 -5.49 -14.78 -14.74
CA GLU A 158 -6.03 -15.35 -13.49
C GLU A 158 -7.57 -15.34 -13.49
N ALA A 159 -8.18 -14.28 -14.00
CA ALA A 159 -9.64 -14.19 -14.13
C ALA A 159 -10.17 -15.20 -15.16
N GLU A 160 -9.49 -15.38 -16.29
CA GLU A 160 -9.82 -16.39 -17.30
C GLU A 160 -9.77 -17.81 -16.71
N LEU A 161 -8.69 -18.15 -16.00
CA LEU A 161 -8.55 -19.44 -15.30
C LEU A 161 -9.68 -19.65 -14.28
N ARG A 162 -9.97 -18.65 -13.44
CA ARG A 162 -11.06 -18.73 -12.46
C ARG A 162 -12.41 -18.94 -13.14
N SER A 163 -12.65 -18.25 -14.25
CA SER A 163 -13.87 -18.42 -15.06
C SER A 163 -13.96 -19.83 -15.66
N SER A 164 -12.86 -20.38 -16.15
CA SER A 164 -12.81 -21.77 -16.64
C SER A 164 -13.10 -22.79 -15.55
N VAL A 165 -12.56 -22.61 -14.35
CA VAL A 165 -12.87 -23.47 -13.19
C VAL A 165 -14.36 -23.42 -12.84
N VAL A 166 -14.95 -22.22 -12.79
CA VAL A 166 -16.40 -22.06 -12.53
C VAL A 166 -17.23 -22.78 -13.59
N ARG A 167 -16.90 -22.61 -14.89
CA ARG A 167 -17.59 -23.31 -15.99
C ARG A 167 -17.50 -24.83 -15.87
N VAL A 168 -16.34 -25.37 -15.51
CA VAL A 168 -16.16 -26.82 -15.29
C VAL A 168 -17.03 -27.29 -14.13
N ASN A 169 -17.10 -26.52 -13.04
CA ASN A 169 -17.92 -26.85 -11.88
C ASN A 169 -19.43 -26.81 -12.19
N GLU A 170 -19.88 -25.80 -12.95
CA GLU A 170 -21.28 -25.67 -13.38
C GLU A 170 -21.73 -26.79 -14.34
N ASN A 171 -20.80 -27.39 -15.09
CA ASN A 171 -21.07 -28.44 -16.07
C ASN A 171 -20.53 -29.81 -15.67
N VAL A 172 -20.25 -30.03 -14.37
CA VAL A 172 -19.56 -31.24 -13.90
C VAL A 172 -20.34 -32.52 -14.22
N ASP A 173 -21.67 -32.47 -14.12
CA ASP A 173 -22.55 -33.60 -14.43
C ASP A 173 -22.49 -33.97 -15.91
N ALA A 174 -22.54 -32.96 -16.80
CA ALA A 174 -22.44 -33.16 -18.24
C ALA A 174 -21.06 -33.71 -18.66
N ILE A 175 -19.99 -33.22 -18.02
CA ILE A 175 -18.63 -33.70 -18.24
C ILE A 175 -18.50 -35.17 -17.81
N ALA A 176 -19.04 -35.54 -16.63
CA ALA A 176 -19.00 -36.91 -16.11
C ALA A 176 -19.83 -37.88 -16.96
N LEU A 177 -21.03 -37.48 -17.38
CA LEU A 177 -21.87 -38.26 -18.29
C LEU A 177 -21.17 -38.52 -19.64
N ALA A 178 -20.45 -37.52 -20.17
CA ALA A 178 -19.72 -37.61 -21.43
C ALA A 178 -18.31 -38.24 -21.31
N HIS A 179 -17.85 -38.59 -20.09
CA HIS A 179 -16.47 -39.02 -19.82
C HIS A 179 -15.41 -38.03 -20.37
N GLY A 180 -15.73 -36.73 -20.26
CA GLY A 180 -14.95 -35.62 -20.81
C GLY A 180 -13.90 -35.04 -19.87
N GLU A 181 -13.59 -35.70 -18.75
CA GLU A 181 -12.74 -35.17 -17.68
C GLU A 181 -11.31 -34.87 -18.16
N ALA A 182 -10.79 -35.70 -19.07
CA ALA A 182 -9.45 -35.50 -19.63
C ALA A 182 -9.35 -34.21 -20.46
N ASP A 183 -10.40 -33.86 -21.20
CA ASP A 183 -10.43 -32.64 -22.01
C ASP A 183 -10.60 -31.40 -21.12
N ALA A 184 -11.50 -31.46 -20.13
CA ALA A 184 -11.67 -30.41 -19.13
C ALA A 184 -10.37 -30.14 -18.35
N ARG A 185 -9.66 -31.21 -17.94
CA ARG A 185 -8.35 -31.09 -17.30
C ARG A 185 -7.33 -30.41 -18.21
N ARG A 186 -7.23 -30.84 -19.47
CA ARG A 186 -6.27 -30.26 -20.43
C ARG A 186 -6.53 -28.78 -20.66
N ARG A 187 -7.80 -28.37 -20.74
CA ARG A 187 -8.20 -26.95 -20.84
C ARG A 187 -7.71 -26.14 -19.63
N LEU A 188 -7.91 -26.64 -18.42
CA LEU A 188 -7.46 -25.97 -17.20
C LEU A 188 -5.92 -25.90 -17.09
N GLU A 189 -5.22 -26.96 -17.50
CA GLU A 189 -3.75 -26.97 -17.54
C GLU A 189 -3.19 -25.93 -18.53
N LEU A 190 -3.84 -25.74 -19.69
CA LEU A 190 -3.48 -24.70 -20.65
C LEU A 190 -3.72 -23.30 -20.08
N ASP A 191 -4.89 -23.05 -19.48
CA ASP A 191 -5.21 -21.77 -18.87
C ASP A 191 -4.21 -21.43 -17.74
N LEU A 192 -3.85 -22.42 -16.90
CA LEU A 192 -2.80 -22.29 -15.89
C LEU A 192 -1.44 -21.96 -16.52
N GLY A 193 -1.08 -22.62 -17.63
CA GLY A 193 0.14 -22.32 -18.37
C GLY A 193 0.24 -20.85 -18.78
N THR A 194 -0.86 -20.25 -19.24
CA THR A 194 -0.87 -18.82 -19.61
C THR A 194 -0.65 -17.88 -18.42
N VAL A 195 -1.15 -18.25 -17.23
CA VAL A 195 -0.90 -17.50 -15.98
C VAL A 195 0.57 -17.60 -15.59
N LEU A 196 1.14 -18.80 -15.64
CA LEU A 196 2.54 -19.04 -15.30
C LEU A 196 3.51 -18.30 -16.24
N ASP A 197 3.19 -18.22 -17.53
CA ASP A 197 3.96 -17.43 -18.49
C ASP A 197 3.89 -15.93 -18.20
N ALA A 198 2.70 -15.41 -17.86
CA ALA A 198 2.54 -14.03 -17.42
C ALA A 198 3.34 -13.73 -16.15
N MET A 199 3.33 -14.64 -15.17
CA MET A 199 4.14 -14.52 -13.94
C MET A 199 5.64 -14.55 -14.24
N ARG A 200 6.11 -15.45 -15.11
CA ARG A 200 7.52 -15.54 -15.51
C ARG A 200 8.02 -14.24 -16.14
N ARG A 201 7.19 -13.59 -16.98
CA ARG A 201 7.51 -12.28 -17.57
C ARG A 201 7.71 -11.20 -16.51
N ILE A 202 6.87 -11.17 -15.47
CA ILE A 202 7.02 -10.24 -14.34
C ILE A 202 8.34 -10.49 -13.61
N TYR A 203 8.65 -11.75 -13.26
CA TYR A 203 9.90 -12.06 -12.56
C TYR A 203 11.14 -11.70 -13.39
N SER A 204 11.13 -11.95 -14.70
CA SER A 204 12.24 -11.56 -15.56
C SER A 204 12.42 -10.04 -15.67
N ALA A 205 11.34 -9.27 -15.55
CA ALA A 205 11.36 -7.81 -15.56
C ALA A 205 11.72 -7.19 -14.19
N GLN A 206 11.71 -7.96 -13.11
CA GLN A 206 12.19 -7.53 -11.79
C GLN A 206 13.70 -7.75 -11.60
N ILE A 207 14.28 -8.70 -12.33
CA ILE A 207 15.69 -9.10 -12.20
C ILE A 207 16.61 -8.25 -13.10
N ASN A 208 16.11 -7.80 -14.26
CA ASN A 208 16.81 -6.91 -15.19
C ASN A 208 16.48 -5.44 -14.92
#